data_AF-A0A925E5A7-F1
#
_entry.id   AF-A0A925E5A7-F1
#
_cell.length_a   1.000
_cell.length_b   1.000
_cell.length_c   1.000
_cell.angle_alpha   90.00
_cell.angle_beta   90.00
_cell.angle_gamma   90.00
#
_symmetry.space_group_name_H-M   'P 1'
#
loop_
_entity.id
_entity.type
_entity.pdbx_description
1 polymer ?
#
loop_
_entity_poly.entity_id
_entity_poly.type
_entity_poly.pdbx_seq_one_letter_code
_entity_poly.pdbx_strand_id
1 'polypeptide(L)'
;MTTTSFEAGSVRRLMTPLPTLDENLPVWARRSNPIIRRQLGIYWRVFIPQLDFLSRWYLYQAVIILLTAQFDFLFAPVLMLVLASFMLLPIAFYMYAKMISEIVVDSVTAITNEFKNETLMLLRVTPFSAQHIILSKVAGAFWRQMESLDSVLTMALFLGTPVIVFQQVLTYAPEEHFLLPQTISVVVMFVSLLRLPLEMFMIGMIGMVSGTATRNRSMGIIVASVFTFFYFLLLNLPRLVELPLVLYLLVEVVLPVMLPIYIIWGGLRATLYMLLRD
;
A
#
# COMPACT_ATOMS: atom_id res chain seq x y z
N MET A 1 -26.90 16.87 29.32
CA MET A 1 -27.77 16.37 28.22
C MET A 1 -27.05 16.60 26.89
N THR A 2 -26.13 15.71 26.48
CA THR A 2 -25.34 15.87 25.23
C THR A 2 -24.73 14.55 24.71
N THR A 3 -25.33 13.38 25.04
CA THR A 3 -24.81 12.07 24.59
C THR A 3 -25.53 11.50 23.35
N THR A 4 -26.68 12.04 22.97
CA THR A 4 -27.55 11.43 21.95
C THR A 4 -27.13 11.72 20.50
N SER A 5 -26.38 12.78 20.23
CA SER A 5 -25.99 13.15 18.85
C SER A 5 -24.79 12.36 18.31
N PHE A 6 -23.84 11.98 19.17
CA PHE A 6 -22.63 11.23 18.78
C PHE A 6 -22.93 9.74 18.54
N GLU A 7 -23.82 9.15 19.36
CA GLU A 7 -24.31 7.78 19.17
C GLU A 7 -25.16 7.67 17.90
N ALA A 8 -26.01 8.66 17.60
CA ALA A 8 -26.83 8.67 16.40
C ALA A 8 -25.99 8.68 15.10
N GLY A 9 -24.86 9.40 15.06
CA GLY A 9 -23.95 9.40 13.91
C GLY A 9 -23.26 8.05 13.69
N SER A 10 -22.88 7.39 14.78
CA SER A 10 -22.22 6.08 14.79
C SER A 10 -23.19 4.97 14.38
N VAL A 11 -24.40 4.98 14.93
CA VAL A 11 -25.49 4.04 14.62
C VAL A 11 -25.99 4.23 13.18
N ARG A 12 -26.08 5.47 12.70
CA ARG A 12 -26.48 5.76 11.31
C ARG A 12 -25.45 5.22 10.31
N ARG A 13 -24.15 5.32 10.59
CA ARG A 13 -23.08 4.69 9.78
C ARG A 13 -23.16 3.16 9.78
N LEU A 14 -23.65 2.55 10.87
CA LEU A 14 -23.86 1.10 10.97
C LEU A 14 -25.10 0.60 10.23
N MET A 15 -26.10 1.47 10.00
CA MET A 15 -27.39 1.12 9.38
C MET A 15 -27.52 1.54 7.92
N THR A 16 -26.71 2.47 7.41
CA THR A 16 -26.65 2.70 5.96
C THR A 16 -26.07 1.45 5.28
N PRO A 17 -26.77 0.83 4.32
CA PRO A 17 -26.07 -0.05 3.39
C PRO A 17 -24.94 0.77 2.77
N LEU A 18 -23.77 0.19 2.53
CA LEU A 18 -22.61 0.84 1.93
C LEU A 18 -22.59 0.52 0.42
N PRO A 19 -23.45 1.09 -0.45
CA PRO A 19 -23.66 0.52 -1.78
C PRO A 19 -22.82 1.26 -2.83
N THR A 20 -22.41 2.51 -2.61
CA THR A 20 -22.01 3.40 -3.72
C THR A 20 -20.51 3.48 -3.99
N LEU A 21 -19.65 3.10 -3.05
CA LEU A 21 -18.19 3.23 -3.22
C LEU A 21 -17.57 2.06 -4.01
N ASP A 22 -18.13 0.87 -3.89
CA ASP A 22 -17.62 -0.33 -4.58
C ASP A 22 -18.12 -0.42 -6.03
N GLU A 23 -19.11 0.39 -6.44
CA GLU A 23 -19.74 0.34 -7.76
C GLU A 23 -18.76 0.66 -8.89
N ASN A 24 -17.82 1.59 -8.66
CA ASN A 24 -16.81 1.98 -9.64
C ASN A 24 -15.62 1.02 -9.72
N LEU A 25 -15.50 0.09 -8.77
CA LEU A 25 -14.43 -0.91 -8.80
C LEU A 25 -14.78 -2.02 -9.79
N PRO A 26 -13.77 -2.66 -10.41
CA PRO A 26 -14.02 -3.84 -11.23
C PRO A 26 -14.59 -4.98 -10.37
N VAL A 27 -15.41 -5.85 -10.97
CA VAL A 27 -16.15 -6.91 -10.26
C VAL A 27 -15.24 -7.81 -9.41
N TRP A 28 -14.00 -8.07 -9.86
CA TRP A 28 -13.02 -8.86 -9.11
C TRP A 28 -12.55 -8.18 -7.82
N ALA A 29 -12.65 -6.85 -7.69
CA ALA A 29 -12.18 -6.08 -6.55
C ALA A 29 -13.29 -5.71 -5.56
N ARG A 30 -14.57 -5.89 -5.90
CA ARG A 30 -15.69 -5.46 -5.05
C ARG A 30 -15.86 -6.35 -3.82
N ARG A 31 -16.18 -5.79 -2.66
CA ARG A 31 -16.47 -6.60 -1.44
C ARG A 31 -17.73 -7.44 -1.58
N SER A 32 -18.64 -7.05 -2.47
CA SER A 32 -19.83 -7.82 -2.84
C SER A 32 -19.52 -9.08 -3.64
N ASN A 33 -18.32 -9.22 -4.20
CA ASN A 33 -17.90 -10.43 -4.88
C ASN A 33 -17.90 -11.62 -3.90
N PRO A 34 -18.56 -12.75 -4.24
CA PRO A 34 -18.70 -13.89 -3.34
C PRO A 34 -17.35 -14.48 -2.90
N ILE A 35 -16.32 -14.43 -3.75
CA ILE A 35 -14.97 -14.92 -3.43
C ILE A 35 -14.34 -14.06 -2.33
N ILE A 36 -14.40 -12.74 -2.48
CA ILE A 36 -13.89 -11.78 -1.48
C ILE A 36 -14.69 -11.92 -0.19
N ARG A 37 -16.03 -11.96 -0.27
CA ARG A 37 -16.89 -12.07 0.91
C ARG A 37 -16.60 -13.34 1.73
N ARG A 38 -16.31 -14.46 1.05
CA ARG A 38 -15.89 -15.71 1.71
C ARG A 38 -14.59 -15.55 2.49
N GLN A 39 -13.62 -14.80 1.95
CA GLN A 39 -12.34 -14.57 2.63
C GLN A 39 -12.43 -13.55 3.75
N LEU A 40 -13.24 -12.50 3.57
CA LEU A 40 -13.46 -11.49 4.61
C LEU A 40 -14.16 -12.10 5.83
N GLY A 41 -15.16 -12.98 5.59
CA GLY A 41 -15.89 -13.64 6.67
C GLY A 41 -16.49 -12.62 7.65
N ILE A 42 -16.01 -12.63 8.89
CA ILE A 42 -16.44 -11.71 9.96
C ILE A 42 -15.91 -10.28 9.69
N TYR A 43 -14.77 -10.14 9.02
CA TYR A 43 -14.12 -8.87 8.68
C TYR A 43 -14.73 -8.20 7.43
N TRP A 44 -15.99 -8.45 7.10
CA TRP A 44 -16.60 -7.87 5.90
C TRP A 44 -16.87 -6.36 6.02
N ARG A 45 -17.00 -5.86 7.25
CA ARG A 45 -17.15 -4.42 7.54
C ARG A 45 -15.77 -3.78 7.75
N VAL A 46 -15.02 -3.62 6.67
CA VAL A 46 -13.77 -2.86 6.72
C VAL A 46 -14.03 -1.41 6.33
N PHE A 47 -13.47 -0.49 7.11
CA PHE A 47 -13.46 0.92 6.79
C PHE A 47 -12.43 1.20 5.68
N ILE A 48 -12.86 1.94 4.66
CA ILE A 48 -11.93 2.44 3.65
C ILE A 48 -11.09 3.59 4.22
N PRO A 49 -9.86 3.77 3.72
CA PRO A 49 -9.06 4.93 4.07
C PRO A 49 -9.81 6.22 3.76
N GLN A 50 -9.63 7.24 4.61
CA GLN A 50 -10.28 8.54 4.42
C GLN A 50 -9.55 9.34 3.33
N LEU A 51 -9.75 8.97 2.06
CA LEU A 51 -9.05 9.59 0.92
C LEU A 51 -9.27 11.11 0.83
N ASP A 52 -10.45 11.59 1.21
CA ASP A 52 -10.74 13.04 1.27
C ASP A 52 -9.90 13.75 2.32
N PHE A 53 -9.65 13.11 3.46
CA PHE A 53 -8.78 13.63 4.51
C PHE A 53 -7.32 13.63 4.03
N LEU A 54 -6.84 12.50 3.50
CA LEU A 54 -5.47 12.34 3.02
C LEU A 54 -5.13 13.32 1.89
N SER A 55 -6.02 13.45 0.89
CA SER A 55 -5.80 14.34 -0.26
C SER A 55 -5.75 15.82 0.14
N ARG A 56 -6.64 16.27 1.03
CA ARG A 56 -6.62 17.66 1.55
C ARG A 56 -5.34 17.95 2.32
N TRP A 57 -4.92 17.05 3.20
CA TRP A 57 -3.68 17.22 3.96
C TRP A 57 -2.44 17.16 3.08
N TYR A 58 -2.41 16.27 2.09
CA TYR A 58 -1.38 16.25 1.06
C TYR A 58 -1.28 17.61 0.34
N LEU A 59 -2.42 18.18 -0.10
CA LEU A 59 -2.44 19.47 -0.77
C LEU A 59 -1.95 20.60 0.14
N TYR A 60 -2.36 20.63 1.41
CA TYR A 60 -1.87 21.62 2.36
C TYR A 60 -0.35 21.53 2.56
N GLN A 61 0.18 20.32 2.73
CA GLN A 61 1.62 20.11 2.87
C GLN A 61 2.38 20.48 1.58
N ALA A 62 1.84 20.13 0.41
CA ALA A 62 2.43 20.48 -0.87
C ALA A 62 2.49 21.99 -1.07
N VAL A 63 1.41 22.72 -0.75
CA VAL A 63 1.39 24.18 -0.81
C VAL A 63 2.40 24.78 0.17
N ILE A 64 2.47 24.28 1.40
CA ILE A 64 3.46 24.75 2.40
C ILE A 64 4.89 24.54 1.87
N ILE A 65 5.20 23.37 1.32
CA ILE A 65 6.52 23.06 0.74
C ILE A 65 6.84 24.00 -0.42
N LEU A 66 5.89 24.26 -1.32
CA LEU A 66 6.14 25.17 -2.45
C LEU A 66 6.32 26.62 -1.97
N LEU A 67 5.59 27.05 -0.94
CA LEU A 67 5.75 28.37 -0.35
C LEU A 67 7.13 28.56 0.31
N THR A 68 7.79 27.48 0.78
CA THR A 68 9.13 27.61 1.35
C THR A 68 10.18 28.05 0.33
N ALA A 69 9.92 27.93 -0.98
CA ALA A 69 10.80 28.47 -2.00
C ALA A 69 10.82 30.01 -2.07
N GLN A 70 9.75 30.66 -1.63
CA GLN A 70 9.64 32.13 -1.60
C GLN A 70 9.86 32.69 -0.19
N PHE A 71 9.59 31.88 0.83
CA PHE A 71 9.58 32.27 2.23
C PHE A 71 10.45 31.34 3.08
N ASP A 72 11.75 31.65 3.19
CA ASP A 72 12.73 30.81 3.88
C ASP A 72 12.38 30.53 5.34
N PHE A 73 11.70 31.47 6.02
CA PHE A 73 11.31 31.29 7.42
C PHE A 73 10.38 30.09 7.64
N LEU A 74 9.70 29.60 6.60
CA LEU A 74 8.85 28.40 6.66
C LEU A 74 9.66 27.10 6.73
N PHE A 75 10.95 27.11 6.38
CA PHE A 75 11.80 25.92 6.55
C PHE A 75 12.03 25.60 8.03
N ALA A 76 12.20 26.60 8.88
CA ALA A 76 12.47 26.40 10.31
C ALA A 76 11.42 25.49 11.00
N PRO A 77 10.11 25.76 10.92
CA PRO A 77 9.11 24.89 11.55
C PRO A 77 9.04 23.50 10.91
N VAL A 78 9.24 23.37 9.59
CA VAL A 78 9.25 22.06 8.91
C VAL A 78 10.44 21.22 9.39
N LEU A 79 11.62 21.82 9.52
CA LEU A 79 12.82 21.15 10.00
C LEU A 79 12.72 20.78 11.49
N MET A 80 12.03 21.59 12.32
CA MET A 80 11.76 21.22 13.71
C MET A 80 10.93 19.93 13.82
N LEU A 81 10.04 19.65 12.85
CA LEU A 81 9.24 18.42 12.82
C LEU A 81 10.03 17.17 12.42
N VAL A 82 11.24 17.32 11.88
CA VAL A 82 12.11 16.20 11.49
C VAL A 82 12.48 15.34 12.70
N LEU A 83 12.83 15.98 13.83
CA LEU A 83 13.19 15.27 15.06
C LEU A 83 12.01 14.44 15.59
N ALA A 84 10.81 15.05 15.65
CA ALA A 84 9.59 14.34 16.06
C ALA A 84 9.29 13.15 15.12
N SER A 85 9.54 13.34 13.83
CA SER A 85 9.33 12.29 12.83
C SER A 85 10.31 11.14 13.00
N PHE A 86 11.60 11.41 13.24
CA PHE A 86 12.59 10.38 13.54
C PHE A 86 12.26 9.59 14.80
N MET A 87 11.71 10.23 15.84
CA MET A 87 11.29 9.54 17.07
C MET A 87 10.12 8.58 16.83
N LEU A 88 9.20 8.92 15.94
CA LEU A 88 8.01 8.10 15.64
C LEU A 88 8.21 7.10 14.50
N LEU A 89 9.28 7.26 13.72
CA LEU A 89 9.60 6.40 12.56
C LEU A 89 9.67 4.90 12.91
N PRO A 90 10.26 4.45 14.05
CA PRO A 90 10.27 3.04 14.41
C PRO A 90 8.86 2.44 14.57
N ILE A 91 7.91 3.23 15.08
CA ILE A 91 6.52 2.81 15.25
C ILE A 91 5.86 2.66 13.87
N ALA A 92 6.05 3.65 12.99
CA ALA A 92 5.54 3.61 11.62
C ALA A 92 6.09 2.39 10.87
N PHE A 93 7.39 2.13 11.00
CA PHE A 93 8.05 0.98 10.39
C PHE A 93 7.50 -0.35 10.91
N TYR A 94 7.32 -0.47 12.24
CA TYR A 94 6.73 -1.66 12.83
C TYR A 94 5.31 -1.92 12.32
N MET A 95 4.46 -0.88 12.26
CA MET A 95 3.09 -1.01 11.76
C MET A 95 3.06 -1.43 10.28
N TYR A 96 3.92 -0.83 9.46
CA TYR A 96 4.04 -1.18 8.05
C TYR A 96 4.54 -2.62 7.85
N ALA A 97 5.59 -3.03 8.58
CA ALA A 97 6.13 -4.39 8.54
C ALA A 97 5.12 -5.44 9.01
N LYS A 98 4.34 -5.12 10.06
CA LYS A 98 3.25 -5.96 10.54
C LYS A 98 2.17 -6.13 9.46
N MET A 99 1.71 -5.03 8.88
CA MET A 99 0.71 -5.04 7.80
C MET A 99 1.16 -5.91 6.62
N ILE A 100 2.41 -5.75 6.16
CA ILE A 100 2.99 -6.57 5.10
C ILE A 100 2.98 -8.05 5.46
N SER A 101 3.43 -8.39 6.67
CA SER A 101 3.51 -9.77 7.13
C SER A 101 2.12 -10.42 7.15
N GLU A 102 1.10 -9.69 7.59
CA GLU A 102 -0.28 -10.17 7.58
C GLU A 102 -0.82 -10.39 6.16
N ILE A 103 -0.51 -9.50 5.20
CA ILE A 103 -0.89 -9.68 3.78
C ILE A 103 -0.25 -10.94 3.20
N VAL A 104 1.03 -11.18 3.48
CA VAL A 104 1.74 -12.39 3.04
C VAL A 104 1.03 -13.63 3.58
N VAL A 105 0.78 -13.67 4.89
CA VAL A 105 0.13 -14.80 5.56
C VAL A 105 -1.26 -15.04 4.99
N ASP A 106 -2.07 -13.98 4.86
CA ASP A 106 -3.44 -14.07 4.35
C ASP A 106 -3.48 -14.54 2.89
N SER A 107 -2.61 -14.02 2.04
CA SER A 107 -2.56 -14.36 0.61
C SER A 107 -2.07 -15.79 0.38
N VAL A 108 -1.01 -16.22 1.07
CA VAL A 108 -0.54 -17.62 1.00
C VAL A 108 -1.62 -18.57 1.51
N THR A 109 -2.17 -18.28 2.70
CA THR A 109 -3.20 -19.14 3.31
C THR A 109 -4.45 -19.24 2.43
N ALA A 110 -4.83 -18.14 1.79
CA ALA A 110 -5.97 -18.07 0.88
C ALA A 110 -5.88 -19.01 -0.32
N ILE A 111 -4.69 -19.31 -0.84
CA ILE A 111 -4.52 -20.23 -1.96
C ILE A 111 -4.20 -21.65 -1.50
N THR A 112 -3.38 -21.81 -0.46
CA THR A 112 -3.04 -23.15 0.06
C THR A 112 -4.26 -23.86 0.63
N ASN A 113 -5.21 -23.12 1.22
CA ASN A 113 -6.47 -23.71 1.68
C ASN A 113 -7.34 -24.20 0.52
N GLU A 114 -7.27 -23.60 -0.67
CA GLU A 114 -8.02 -24.10 -1.82
C GLU A 114 -7.46 -25.42 -2.32
N PHE A 115 -6.13 -25.56 -2.31
CA PHE A 115 -5.47 -26.82 -2.64
C PHE A 115 -5.77 -27.90 -1.60
N LYS A 116 -5.65 -27.57 -0.31
CA LYS A 116 -5.88 -28.53 0.77
C LYS A 116 -7.32 -29.06 0.81
N ASN A 117 -8.29 -28.21 0.47
CA ASN A 117 -9.71 -28.57 0.51
C ASN A 117 -10.27 -28.93 -0.88
N GLU A 118 -9.43 -29.02 -1.92
CA GLU A 118 -9.84 -29.30 -3.31
C GLU A 118 -10.92 -28.34 -3.88
N THR A 119 -11.07 -27.17 -3.25
CA THR A 119 -12.11 -26.19 -3.58
C THR A 119 -11.76 -25.36 -4.81
N LEU A 120 -10.49 -25.41 -5.27
CA LEU A 120 -10.07 -24.74 -6.48
C LEU A 120 -10.79 -25.28 -7.73
N MET A 121 -11.00 -26.60 -7.81
CA MET A 121 -11.72 -27.22 -8.92
C MET A 121 -13.18 -26.76 -8.96
N LEU A 122 -13.81 -26.64 -7.79
CA LEU A 122 -15.17 -26.10 -7.68
C LEU A 122 -15.23 -24.63 -8.13
N LEU A 123 -14.23 -23.82 -7.77
CA LEU A 123 -14.15 -22.44 -8.23
C LEU A 123 -13.99 -22.34 -9.75
N ARG A 124 -13.31 -23.28 -10.40
CA ARG A 124 -13.14 -23.30 -11.87
C ARG A 124 -14.43 -23.62 -12.64
N VAL A 125 -15.44 -24.20 -11.99
CA VAL A 125 -16.76 -24.47 -12.59
C VAL A 125 -17.66 -23.22 -12.53
N THR A 126 -17.31 -22.23 -11.71
CA THR A 126 -18.03 -20.95 -11.66
C THR A 126 -17.80 -20.14 -12.94
N PRO A 127 -18.70 -19.20 -13.31
CA PRO A 127 -18.55 -18.41 -14.54
C PRO A 127 -17.37 -17.40 -14.49
N PHE A 128 -16.57 -17.40 -13.44
CA PHE A 128 -15.44 -16.48 -13.29
C PHE A 128 -14.17 -17.08 -13.89
N SER A 129 -13.40 -16.26 -14.62
CA SER A 129 -12.10 -16.68 -15.16
C SER A 129 -11.09 -16.93 -14.04
N ALA A 130 -10.09 -17.77 -14.28
CA ALA A 130 -9.01 -18.04 -13.32
C ALA A 130 -8.30 -16.74 -12.87
N GLN A 131 -8.13 -15.79 -13.80
CA GLN A 131 -7.57 -14.47 -13.49
C GLN A 131 -8.43 -13.72 -12.49
N HIS A 132 -9.75 -13.70 -12.70
CA HIS A 132 -10.70 -13.07 -11.80
C HIS A 132 -10.65 -13.70 -10.41
N ILE A 133 -10.55 -15.03 -10.32
CA ILE A 133 -10.46 -15.75 -9.05
C ILE A 133 -9.19 -15.36 -8.28
N ILE A 134 -8.02 -15.38 -8.92
CA ILE A 134 -6.74 -15.02 -8.28
C ILE A 134 -6.76 -13.56 -7.81
N LEU A 135 -7.16 -12.63 -8.68
CA LEU A 135 -7.24 -11.21 -8.34
C LEU A 135 -8.24 -10.95 -7.21
N SER A 136 -9.38 -11.66 -7.20
CA SER A 136 -10.35 -11.58 -6.10
C SER A 136 -9.74 -12.05 -4.79
N LYS A 137 -8.89 -13.08 -4.81
CA LYS A 137 -8.22 -13.57 -3.59
C LYS A 137 -7.21 -12.59 -3.01
N VAL A 138 -6.47 -11.91 -3.88
CA VAL A 138 -5.48 -10.89 -3.51
C VAL A 138 -6.20 -9.65 -3.00
N ALA A 139 -7.26 -9.23 -3.70
CA ALA A 139 -8.12 -8.14 -3.27
C ALA A 139 -8.75 -8.44 -1.91
N GLY A 140 -9.16 -9.69 -1.63
CA GLY A 140 -9.65 -10.07 -0.31
C GLY A 140 -8.61 -9.89 0.80
N ALA A 141 -7.35 -10.28 0.57
CA ALA A 141 -6.27 -10.05 1.53
C ALA A 141 -5.99 -8.54 1.72
N PHE A 142 -6.00 -7.77 0.63
CA PHE A 142 -5.89 -6.31 0.66
C PHE A 142 -7.03 -5.68 1.49
N TRP A 143 -8.27 -6.07 1.23
CA TRP A 143 -9.44 -5.56 1.93
C TRP A 143 -9.37 -5.77 3.44
N ARG A 144 -8.88 -6.92 3.91
CA ARG A 144 -8.72 -7.19 5.36
C ARG A 144 -7.79 -6.19 6.05
N GLN A 145 -6.91 -5.55 5.29
CA GLN A 145 -5.86 -4.68 5.79
C GLN A 145 -6.13 -3.19 5.50
N MET A 146 -7.35 -2.81 5.09
CA MET A 146 -7.67 -1.39 4.82
C MET A 146 -7.57 -0.49 6.05
N GLU A 147 -7.93 -0.98 7.23
CA GLU A 147 -7.81 -0.21 8.47
C GLU A 147 -6.33 0.03 8.83
N SER A 148 -5.51 -1.01 8.70
CA SER A 148 -4.05 -0.91 8.84
C SER A 148 -3.46 0.07 7.82
N LEU A 149 -3.92 0.01 6.57
CA LEU A 149 -3.48 0.90 5.50
C LEU A 149 -3.83 2.36 5.78
N ASP A 150 -5.02 2.67 6.30
CA ASP A 150 -5.39 4.05 6.65
C ASP A 150 -4.45 4.65 7.70
N SER A 151 -4.11 3.84 8.72
CA SER A 151 -3.15 4.23 9.75
C SER A 151 -1.75 4.45 9.17
N VAL A 152 -1.27 3.53 8.33
CA VAL A 152 0.04 3.61 7.67
C VAL A 152 0.12 4.81 6.72
N LEU A 153 -0.91 5.06 5.92
CA LEU A 153 -0.97 6.22 5.01
C LEU A 153 -0.95 7.53 5.78
N THR A 154 -1.70 7.63 6.87
CA THR A 154 -1.73 8.81 7.72
C THR A 154 -0.36 9.05 8.34
N MET A 155 0.28 8.02 8.89
CA MET A 155 1.64 8.14 9.42
C MET A 155 2.66 8.50 8.34
N ALA A 156 2.60 7.88 7.16
CA ALA A 156 3.49 8.18 6.05
C ALA A 156 3.35 9.64 5.58
N LEU A 157 2.12 10.18 5.55
CA LEU A 157 1.87 11.57 5.18
C LEU A 157 2.41 12.55 6.22
N PHE A 158 2.24 12.31 7.52
CA PHE A 158 2.67 13.29 8.54
C PHE A 158 4.15 13.15 8.92
N LEU A 159 4.68 11.92 8.97
CA LEU A 159 6.07 11.66 9.36
C LEU A 159 7.01 11.68 8.15
N GLY A 160 6.53 11.29 6.96
CA GLY A 160 7.35 11.24 5.76
C GLY A 160 7.71 12.62 5.22
N THR A 161 6.78 13.56 5.26
CA THR A 161 6.94 14.91 4.70
C THR A 161 8.17 15.67 5.22
N PRO A 162 8.34 15.88 6.54
CA PRO A 162 9.53 16.58 7.04
C PRO A 162 10.83 15.83 6.71
N VAL A 163 10.82 14.50 6.75
CA VAL A 163 11.99 13.67 6.42
C VAL A 163 12.37 13.80 4.94
N ILE A 164 11.39 13.76 4.03
CA ILE A 164 11.60 13.93 2.59
C ILE A 164 12.15 15.34 2.31
N VAL A 165 11.57 16.38 2.90
CA VAL A 165 12.04 17.76 2.71
C VAL A 165 13.46 17.91 3.22
N PHE A 166 13.77 17.37 4.41
CA PHE A 166 15.12 17.39 4.96
C PHE A 166 16.13 16.70 4.03
N GLN A 167 15.78 15.52 3.50
CA GLN A 167 16.63 14.82 2.54
C GLN A 167 16.86 15.66 1.27
N GLN A 168 15.81 16.27 0.69
CA GLN A 168 15.97 17.09 -0.51
C GLN A 168 16.85 18.31 -0.28
N VAL A 169 16.69 18.99 0.86
CA VAL A 169 17.51 20.16 1.22
C VAL A 169 18.98 19.79 1.37
N LEU A 170 19.28 18.61 1.91
CA LEU A 170 20.66 18.13 2.03
C LEU A 170 21.28 17.75 0.68
N THR A 171 20.50 17.19 -0.25
CA THR A 171 21.00 16.78 -1.56
C THR A 171 21.08 17.94 -2.57
N TYR A 172 20.10 18.83 -2.55
CA TYR A 172 19.99 19.98 -3.44
C TYR A 172 19.71 21.23 -2.61
N ALA A 173 20.76 22.03 -2.38
CA ALA A 173 20.64 23.26 -1.62
C ALA A 173 19.64 24.22 -2.30
N PRO A 174 18.63 24.74 -1.58
CA PRO A 174 17.63 25.66 -2.14
C PRO A 174 18.22 26.95 -2.72
N GLU A 175 19.40 27.35 -2.22
CA GLU A 175 20.12 28.56 -2.66
C GLU A 175 20.67 28.45 -4.10
N GLU A 176 21.03 27.24 -4.53
CA GLU A 176 21.63 26.99 -5.85
C GLU A 176 20.58 26.67 -6.92
N HIS A 177 19.45 26.10 -6.49
CA HIS A 177 18.40 25.62 -7.38
C HIS A 177 17.03 26.11 -6.94
N PHE A 178 16.60 27.23 -7.55
CA PHE A 178 15.27 27.79 -7.31
C PHE A 178 14.16 26.78 -7.67
N LEU A 179 13.25 26.50 -6.73
CA LEU A 179 12.06 25.63 -6.84
C LEU A 179 12.29 24.12 -7.07
N LEU A 180 13.45 23.72 -7.56
CA LEU A 180 13.73 22.32 -7.90
C LEU A 180 13.59 21.37 -6.70
N PRO A 181 14.22 21.60 -5.53
CA PRO A 181 14.10 20.67 -4.41
C PRO A 181 12.67 20.61 -3.85
N GLN A 182 11.92 21.73 -3.87
CA GLN A 182 10.53 21.78 -3.40
C GLN A 182 9.61 20.99 -4.33
N THR A 183 9.74 21.16 -5.65
CA THR A 183 8.93 20.41 -6.63
C THR A 183 9.22 18.92 -6.57
N ILE A 184 10.49 18.51 -6.46
CA ILE A 184 10.87 17.11 -6.27
C ILE A 184 10.31 16.57 -4.95
N SER A 185 10.39 17.31 -3.85
CA SER A 185 9.81 16.90 -2.55
C SER A 185 8.32 16.57 -2.67
N VAL A 186 7.55 17.42 -3.36
CA VAL A 186 6.10 17.22 -3.57
C VAL A 186 5.82 15.98 -4.40
N VAL A 187 6.60 15.73 -5.45
CA VAL A 187 6.47 14.55 -6.31
C VAL A 187 6.85 13.28 -5.55
N VAL A 188 7.97 13.27 -4.83
CA VAL A 188 8.42 12.14 -4.01
C VAL A 188 7.42 11.82 -2.91
N MET A 189 6.83 12.84 -2.27
CA MET A 189 5.76 12.68 -1.29
C MET A 189 4.54 11.98 -1.90
N PHE A 190 4.09 12.42 -3.09
CA PHE A 190 2.97 11.79 -3.79
C PHE A 190 3.25 10.32 -4.13
N VAL A 191 4.43 10.05 -4.68
CA VAL A 191 4.87 8.69 -5.04
C VAL A 191 4.94 7.81 -3.81
N SER A 192 5.43 8.32 -2.68
CA SER A 192 5.53 7.59 -1.43
C SER A 192 4.15 7.14 -0.92
N LEU A 193 3.12 7.97 -1.07
CA LEU A 193 1.74 7.62 -0.71
C LEU A 193 1.12 6.62 -1.69
N LEU A 194 1.34 6.80 -3.00
CA LEU A 194 0.82 5.92 -4.04
C LEU A 194 1.45 4.52 -3.98
N ARG A 195 2.73 4.44 -3.63
CA ARG A 195 3.50 3.21 -3.53
C ARG A 195 2.93 2.25 -2.48
N LEU A 196 2.48 2.75 -1.32
CA LEU A 196 2.00 1.91 -0.21
C LEU A 196 0.88 0.92 -0.61
N PRO A 197 -0.25 1.35 -1.22
CA PRO A 197 -1.28 0.41 -1.67
C PRO A 197 -0.80 -0.49 -2.82
N LEU A 198 0.08 0.00 -3.71
CA LEU A 198 0.66 -0.83 -4.78
C LEU A 198 1.53 -1.96 -4.24
N GLU A 199 2.37 -1.67 -3.24
CA GLU A 199 3.20 -2.65 -2.56
C GLU A 199 2.38 -3.71 -1.85
N MET A 200 1.32 -3.32 -1.14
CA MET A 200 0.40 -4.27 -0.52
C MET A 200 -0.17 -5.25 -1.54
N PHE A 201 -0.61 -4.74 -2.69
CA PHE A 201 -1.18 -5.57 -3.74
C PHE A 201 -0.12 -6.49 -4.37
N MET A 202 1.08 -5.96 -4.60
CA MET A 202 2.24 -6.72 -5.08
C MET A 202 2.64 -7.85 -4.14
N ILE A 203 2.74 -7.56 -2.84
CA ILE A 203 3.09 -8.54 -1.80
C ILE A 203 2.02 -9.62 -1.72
N GLY A 204 0.75 -9.25 -1.85
CA GLY A 204 -0.34 -10.23 -1.97
C GLY A 204 -0.16 -11.14 -3.19
N MET A 205 0.23 -10.61 -4.35
CA MET A 205 0.56 -11.40 -5.53
C MET A 205 1.78 -12.33 -5.32
N ILE A 206 2.86 -11.85 -4.69
CA ILE A 206 4.01 -12.68 -4.32
C ILE A 206 3.58 -13.83 -3.41
N GLY A 207 2.72 -13.55 -2.43
CA GLY A 207 2.12 -14.55 -1.55
C GLY A 207 1.32 -15.60 -2.32
N MET A 208 0.50 -15.17 -3.29
CA MET A 208 -0.27 -16.09 -4.15
C MET A 208 0.63 -17.00 -4.99
N VAL A 209 1.66 -16.45 -5.63
CA VAL A 209 2.63 -17.24 -6.42
C VAL A 209 3.33 -18.25 -5.52
N SER A 210 3.85 -17.81 -4.38
CA SER A 210 4.60 -18.67 -3.45
C SER A 210 3.73 -19.78 -2.86
N GLY A 211 2.48 -19.47 -2.49
CA GLY A 211 1.52 -20.45 -2.01
C GLY A 211 1.11 -21.46 -3.09
N THR A 212 1.00 -21.01 -4.34
CA THR A 212 0.69 -21.89 -5.49
C THR A 212 1.84 -22.84 -5.79
N ALA A 213 3.08 -22.32 -5.83
CA ALA A 213 4.26 -23.12 -6.13
C ALA A 213 4.57 -24.17 -5.07
N THR A 214 4.42 -23.82 -3.78
CA THR A 214 4.79 -24.71 -2.66
C THR A 214 3.66 -25.63 -2.23
N ARG A 215 2.39 -25.23 -2.43
CA ARG A 215 1.17 -25.90 -1.94
C ARG A 215 1.17 -26.19 -0.42
N ASN A 216 2.08 -25.56 0.33
CA ASN A 216 2.24 -25.70 1.76
C ASN A 216 2.31 -24.32 2.39
N ARG A 217 1.44 -24.06 3.37
CA ARG A 217 1.31 -22.76 4.02
C ARG A 217 2.63 -22.25 4.60
N SER A 218 3.32 -23.06 5.40
CA SER A 218 4.52 -22.62 6.10
C SER A 218 5.66 -22.30 5.12
N MET A 219 5.87 -23.18 4.14
CA MET A 219 6.90 -22.98 3.12
C MET A 219 6.57 -21.77 2.22
N GLY A 220 5.30 -21.62 1.82
CA GLY A 220 4.85 -20.49 1.02
C GLY A 220 5.03 -19.14 1.72
N ILE A 221 4.79 -19.07 3.03
CA ILE A 221 5.04 -17.86 3.83
C ILE A 221 6.53 -17.53 3.85
N ILE A 222 7.41 -18.51 4.11
CA ILE A 222 8.86 -18.29 4.14
C ILE A 222 9.35 -17.78 2.79
N VAL A 223 8.97 -18.44 1.69
CA VAL A 223 9.38 -18.03 0.34
C VAL A 223 8.88 -16.63 0.00
N ALA A 224 7.60 -16.33 0.27
CA ALA A 224 7.04 -15.01 0.01
C ALA A 224 7.73 -13.91 0.83
N SER A 225 8.02 -14.17 2.11
CA SER A 225 8.75 -13.24 2.98
C SER A 225 10.16 -12.97 2.47
N VAL A 226 10.88 -13.99 1.98
CA VAL A 226 12.22 -13.83 1.39
C VAL A 226 12.16 -12.94 0.14
N PHE A 227 11.24 -13.20 -0.79
CA PHE A 227 11.08 -12.35 -1.98
C PHE A 227 10.69 -10.91 -1.61
N THR A 228 9.81 -10.75 -0.62
CA THR A 228 9.41 -9.43 -0.11
C THR A 228 10.59 -8.69 0.52
N PHE A 229 11.43 -9.37 1.29
CA PHE A 229 12.65 -8.81 1.86
C PHE A 229 13.62 -8.33 0.76
N PHE A 230 13.90 -9.18 -0.24
CA PHE A 230 14.78 -8.81 -1.36
C PHE A 230 14.22 -7.65 -2.19
N TYR A 231 12.91 -7.56 -2.35
CA TYR A 231 12.26 -6.41 -2.99
C TYR A 231 12.56 -5.11 -2.23
N PHE A 232 12.39 -5.09 -0.90
CA PHE A 232 12.70 -3.89 -0.12
C PHE A 232 14.18 -3.56 -0.14
N LEU A 233 15.06 -4.57 -0.09
CA LEU A 233 16.50 -4.37 -0.20
C LEU A 233 16.87 -3.75 -1.55
N LEU A 234 16.30 -4.24 -2.66
CA LEU A 234 16.51 -3.70 -4.00
C LEU A 234 16.06 -2.24 -4.11
N LEU A 235 14.97 -1.85 -3.45
CA LEU A 235 14.49 -0.47 -3.46
C LEU A 235 15.33 0.49 -2.61
N ASN A 236 15.90 0.00 -1.50
CA ASN A 236 16.61 0.86 -0.55
C ASN A 236 18.11 0.96 -0.85
N LEU A 237 18.75 -0.08 -1.40
CA LEU A 237 20.20 -0.04 -1.69
C LEU A 237 20.62 1.10 -2.62
N PRO A 238 19.93 1.37 -3.75
CA PRO A 238 20.33 2.46 -4.64
C PRO A 238 20.25 3.85 -4.00
N ARG A 239 19.42 4.00 -2.94
CA ARG A 239 19.23 5.28 -2.22
C ARG A 239 20.42 5.64 -1.32
N LEU A 240 21.31 4.69 -1.05
CA LEU A 240 22.52 4.90 -0.25
C LEU A 240 23.67 5.53 -1.05
N VAL A 241 23.56 5.55 -2.38
CA VAL A 241 24.58 6.07 -3.28
C VAL A 241 24.16 7.46 -3.75
N GLU A 242 25.12 8.38 -3.84
CA GLU A 242 24.90 9.67 -4.48
C GLU A 242 24.69 9.46 -5.99
N LEU A 243 23.47 9.73 -6.45
CA LEU A 243 23.06 9.53 -7.84
C LEU A 243 22.92 10.88 -8.55
N PRO A 244 23.27 10.97 -9.84
CA PRO A 244 22.90 12.14 -10.65
C PRO A 244 21.38 12.28 -10.72
N LEU A 245 20.89 13.51 -10.88
CA LEU A 245 19.47 13.87 -10.82
C LEU A 245 18.54 12.91 -11.60
N VAL A 246 18.94 12.50 -12.81
CA VAL A 246 18.14 11.60 -13.65
C VAL A 246 17.99 10.21 -13.01
N LEU A 247 19.08 9.65 -12.47
CA LEU A 247 19.04 8.36 -11.78
C LEU A 247 18.34 8.47 -10.43
N TYR A 248 18.50 9.60 -9.74
CA TYR A 248 17.77 9.91 -8.52
C TYR A 248 16.26 9.86 -8.74
N LEU A 249 15.76 10.59 -9.75
CA LEU A 249 14.33 10.58 -10.11
C LEU A 249 13.86 9.19 -10.56
N LEU A 250 14.69 8.44 -11.27
CA LEU A 250 14.36 7.07 -11.64
C LEU A 250 14.15 6.21 -10.38
N VAL A 251 15.07 6.27 -9.41
CA VAL A 251 15.03 5.46 -8.19
C VAL A 251 13.94 5.89 -7.21
N GLU A 252 13.67 7.19 -7.07
CA GLU A 252 12.71 7.70 -6.09
C GLU A 252 11.29 7.82 -6.62
N VAL A 253 11.11 8.06 -7.92
CA VAL A 253 9.79 8.32 -8.53
C VAL A 253 9.32 7.16 -9.39
N VAL A 254 10.12 6.75 -10.36
CA VAL A 254 9.69 5.78 -11.39
C VAL A 254 9.69 4.36 -10.84
N LEU A 255 10.81 3.95 -10.25
CA LEU A 255 11.06 2.57 -9.84
C LEU A 255 10.07 2.10 -8.76
N PRO A 256 9.73 2.89 -7.70
CA PRO A 256 8.80 2.43 -6.67
C PRO A 256 7.36 2.27 -7.14
N VAL A 257 6.98 2.87 -8.27
CA VAL A 257 5.65 2.72 -8.88
C VAL A 257 5.65 1.61 -9.92
N MET A 258 6.62 1.63 -10.84
CA MET A 258 6.68 0.68 -11.95
C MET A 258 7.01 -0.74 -11.50
N LEU A 259 7.94 -0.90 -10.55
CA LEU A 259 8.38 -2.21 -10.10
C LEU A 259 7.23 -3.04 -9.49
N PRO A 260 6.40 -2.52 -8.55
CA PRO A 260 5.20 -3.21 -8.10
C PRO A 260 4.26 -3.63 -9.23
N ILE A 261 4.01 -2.75 -10.19
CA ILE A 261 3.10 -3.03 -11.32
C ILE A 261 3.61 -4.21 -12.14
N TYR A 262 4.91 -4.23 -12.45
CA TYR A 262 5.53 -5.34 -13.17
C TYR A 262 5.48 -6.65 -12.38
N ILE A 263 5.73 -6.61 -11.07
CA ILE A 263 5.68 -7.80 -10.20
C ILE A 263 4.25 -8.31 -10.06
N ILE A 264 3.24 -7.44 -9.95
CA ILE A 264 1.82 -7.81 -9.93
C ILE A 264 1.47 -8.55 -11.23
N TRP A 265 1.82 -7.95 -12.37
CA TRP A 265 1.54 -8.53 -13.68
C TRP A 265 2.25 -9.87 -13.89
N GLY A 266 3.55 -9.94 -13.58
CA GLY A 266 4.35 -11.15 -13.70
C GLY A 266 3.88 -12.25 -12.75
N GLY A 267 3.56 -11.90 -11.51
CA GLY A 267 3.02 -12.82 -10.51
C GLY A 267 1.68 -13.39 -10.94
N LEU A 268 0.79 -12.57 -11.50
CA LEU A 268 -0.50 -13.05 -12.01
C LEU A 268 -0.33 -14.07 -13.14
N ARG A 269 0.56 -13.77 -14.10
CA ARG A 269 0.89 -14.69 -15.20
C ARG A 269 1.51 -15.98 -14.68
N ALA A 270 2.44 -15.90 -13.72
CA ALA A 270 3.09 -17.06 -13.12
C ALA A 270 2.09 -17.96 -12.38
N THR A 271 1.21 -17.38 -11.55
CA THR A 271 0.16 -18.14 -10.86
C THR A 271 -0.79 -18.80 -11.86
N LEU A 272 -1.25 -18.07 -12.89
CA LEU A 272 -2.12 -18.64 -13.92
C LEU A 272 -1.45 -19.80 -14.67
N TYR A 273 -0.18 -19.66 -15.04
CA TYR A 273 0.56 -20.70 -15.71
C TYR A 273 0.67 -21.97 -14.85
N MET A 274 0.98 -21.82 -13.56
CA MET A 274 1.04 -22.95 -12.62
C MET A 274 -0.33 -23.63 -12.47
N LEU A 275 -1.41 -22.86 -12.38
CA LEU A 275 -2.76 -23.40 -12.18
C LEU A 275 -3.39 -24.05 -13.43
N LEU A 276 -2.93 -23.69 -14.63
CA LEU A 276 -3.46 -24.22 -15.89
C LEU A 276 -2.65 -25.41 -16.42
N ARG A 277 -1.39 -25.55 -15.98
CA ARG A 277 -0.54 -26.69 -16.34
C ARG A 277 -0.92 -27.96 -15.59
N ASP A 278 -1.43 -27.80 -14.37
CA ASP A 278 -1.92 -28.87 -13.49
C ASP A 278 -3.41 -29.12 -13.68
#